data_AF-A0A6P7FYI3-F1
#
_entry.id   AF-A0A6P7FYI3-F1
#
_cell.length_a   1.000
_cell.length_b   1.000
_cell.length_c   1.000
_cell.angle_alpha   90.00
_cell.angle_beta   90.00
_cell.angle_gamma   90.00
#
_symmetry.space_group_name_H-M   'P 1'
#
loop_
_entity.id
_entity.type
_entity.pdbx_description
1 polymer ?
#
loop_
_entity_poly.entity_id
_entity_poly.type
_entity_poly.pdbx_seq_one_letter_code
_entity_poly.pdbx_strand_id
1 'polypeptide(L)'
;MKMIAVLFLCVVVAVNAVSECPDFPGVGIMKAGESKPVQGTCNIATCHEDGSISMLTCPAEAALPPCKFIDGDKTKLYPDCCPQYWCPPKN
;
A
#
# COMPACT_ATOMS: atom_id res chain seq x y z
N MET A 1 -46.93 4.46 -38.08
CA MET A 1 -46.50 3.10 -37.71
C MET A 1 -45.22 2.77 -38.45
N LYS A 2 -44.31 2.09 -37.73
CA LYS A 2 -43.04 1.47 -38.17
C LYS A 2 -41.77 2.33 -38.15
N MET A 3 -40.92 1.96 -37.17
CA MET A 3 -39.48 1.83 -37.28
C MET A 3 -38.65 3.12 -37.20
N ILE A 4 -38.57 3.70 -36.01
CA ILE A 4 -37.29 4.28 -35.58
C ILE A 4 -36.86 3.41 -34.40
N ALA A 5 -36.18 2.32 -34.75
CA ALA A 5 -35.54 1.45 -33.80
C ALA A 5 -34.60 2.30 -32.96
N VAL A 6 -34.88 2.33 -31.66
CA VAL A 6 -34.07 2.94 -30.62
C VAL A 6 -32.70 2.27 -30.71
N LEU A 7 -31.78 2.87 -31.46
CA LEU A 7 -30.36 2.59 -31.36
C LEU A 7 -29.93 3.14 -30.01
N PHE A 8 -30.17 2.32 -28.97
CA PHE A 8 -29.40 2.33 -27.74
C PHE A 8 -27.94 2.24 -28.17
N LEU A 9 -27.36 3.42 -28.38
CA LEU A 9 -25.94 3.64 -28.49
C LEU A 9 -25.43 3.40 -27.05
N CYS A 10 -25.39 2.12 -26.68
CA CYS A 10 -24.67 1.62 -25.53
C CYS A 10 -23.21 1.93 -25.81
N VAL A 11 -22.81 3.16 -25.51
CA VAL A 11 -21.42 3.49 -25.27
C VAL A 11 -21.07 2.67 -24.05
N VAL A 12 -20.68 1.42 -24.28
CA VAL A 12 -19.94 0.61 -23.33
C VAL A 12 -18.65 1.37 -23.12
N VAL A 13 -18.66 2.27 -22.14
CA VAL A 13 -17.45 2.81 -21.57
C VAL A 13 -16.74 1.59 -20.98
N ALA A 14 -15.78 1.04 -21.72
CA ALA A 14 -14.92 0.00 -21.21
C ALA A 14 -14.18 0.62 -20.02
N VAL A 15 -14.62 0.26 -18.82
CA VAL A 15 -13.91 0.59 -17.59
C VAL A 15 -12.67 -0.29 -17.61
N ASN A 16 -11.55 0.25 -18.09
CA ASN A 16 -10.28 -0.47 -18.07
C ASN A 16 -9.84 -0.55 -16.61
N ALA A 17 -10.09 -1.68 -15.95
CA ALA A 17 -9.46 -1.98 -14.67
C ALA A 17 -7.94 -2.08 -14.92
N VAL A 18 -7.15 -1.37 -14.12
CA VAL A 18 -5.69 -1.46 -14.22
C VAL A 18 -5.27 -2.80 -13.62
N SER A 19 -4.60 -3.65 -14.40
CA SER A 19 -4.16 -4.97 -13.92
C SER A 19 -2.82 -4.93 -13.18
N GLU A 20 -1.99 -3.92 -13.46
CA GLU A 20 -0.62 -3.79 -12.95
C GLU A 20 -0.25 -2.33 -12.76
N CYS A 21 0.53 -2.03 -11.71
CA CYS A 21 1.09 -0.71 -11.49
C CYS A 21 2.41 -0.52 -12.26
N PRO A 22 2.85 0.73 -12.49
CA PRO A 22 4.17 1.03 -13.02
C PRO A 22 5.29 0.39 -12.18
N ASP A 23 6.45 0.19 -12.81
CA ASP A 23 7.64 -0.31 -12.12
C ASP A 23 8.02 0.61 -10.96
N PHE A 24 8.17 0.04 -9.74
CA PHE A 24 8.51 0.79 -8.54
C PHE A 24 9.86 0.33 -7.97
N PRO A 25 10.80 1.26 -7.71
CA PRO A 25 12.12 0.92 -7.17
C PRO A 25 12.03 0.09 -5.89
N GLY A 26 12.73 -1.05 -5.88
CA GLY A 26 12.82 -1.94 -4.72
C GLY A 26 11.71 -3.00 -4.62
N VAL A 27 10.68 -2.97 -5.47
CA VAL A 27 9.64 -4.03 -5.54
C VAL A 27 9.30 -4.50 -6.96
N GLY A 28 9.67 -3.73 -7.98
CA GLY A 28 9.40 -4.06 -9.38
C GLY A 28 7.97 -3.71 -9.81
N ILE A 29 7.49 -4.36 -10.88
CA ILE A 29 6.09 -4.34 -11.30
C ILE A 29 5.25 -5.14 -10.30
N MET A 30 4.11 -4.57 -9.90
CA MET A 30 3.14 -5.18 -8.98
C MET A 30 1.79 -5.33 -9.65
N LYS A 31 1.08 -6.40 -9.33
CA LYS A 31 -0.33 -6.57 -9.73
C LYS A 31 -1.24 -5.67 -8.91
N ALA A 32 -2.36 -5.26 -9.48
CA ALA A 32 -3.40 -4.58 -8.70
C ALA A 32 -3.81 -5.44 -7.48
N GLY A 33 -3.90 -4.78 -6.33
CA GLY A 33 -4.15 -5.40 -5.02
C GLY A 33 -2.92 -6.03 -4.36
N GLU A 34 -1.76 -6.08 -5.02
CA GLU A 34 -0.54 -6.64 -4.44
C GLU A 34 0.13 -5.65 -3.48
N SER A 35 0.67 -6.19 -2.37
CA SER A 35 1.52 -5.46 -1.44
C SER A 35 2.88 -6.15 -1.28
N LYS A 36 3.97 -5.38 -1.35
CA LYS A 36 5.36 -5.88 -1.22
C LYS A 36 6.21 -5.00 -0.31
N PRO A 37 7.01 -5.58 0.60
CA PRO A 37 8.01 -4.82 1.35
C PRO A 37 9.06 -4.22 0.39
N VAL A 38 9.38 -2.94 0.56
CA VAL A 38 10.34 -2.25 -0.31
C VAL A 38 11.77 -2.47 0.20
N GLN A 39 12.59 -3.13 -0.62
CA GLN A 39 13.98 -3.44 -0.26
C GLN A 39 14.78 -2.17 0.08
N GLY A 40 15.55 -2.23 1.18
CA GLY A 40 16.37 -1.11 1.64
C GLY A 40 15.61 0.00 2.38
N THR A 41 14.29 -0.15 2.58
CA THR A 41 13.48 0.80 3.35
C THR A 41 12.53 0.07 4.30
N CYS A 42 12.05 0.76 5.33
CA CYS A 42 11.13 0.17 6.31
C CYS A 42 9.67 0.57 6.05
N ASN A 43 9.13 0.07 4.93
CA ASN A 43 7.76 0.30 4.51
C ASN A 43 7.28 -0.82 3.58
N ILE A 44 5.98 -0.84 3.32
CA ILE A 44 5.32 -1.73 2.36
C ILE A 44 4.64 -0.88 1.30
N ALA A 45 4.88 -1.20 0.03
CA ALA A 45 4.21 -0.59 -1.11
C ALA A 45 2.97 -1.43 -1.47
N THR A 46 1.89 -0.76 -1.86
CA THR A 46 0.64 -1.40 -2.32
C THR A 46 0.25 -0.83 -3.68
N CYS A 47 -0.03 -1.70 -4.64
CA CYS A 47 -0.58 -1.34 -5.93
C CYS A 47 -2.11 -1.34 -5.89
N HIS A 48 -2.73 -0.24 -6.28
CA HIS A 48 -4.18 -0.08 -6.30
C HIS A 48 -4.77 -0.37 -7.69
N GLU A 49 -6.07 -0.65 -7.74
CA GLU A 49 -6.83 -0.96 -8.97
C GLU A 49 -6.89 0.19 -9.98
N ASP A 50 -6.54 1.41 -9.56
CA ASP A 50 -6.42 2.59 -10.43
C ASP A 50 -4.98 2.78 -10.97
N GLY A 51 -4.08 1.85 -10.66
CA GLY A 51 -2.67 1.89 -11.04
C GLY A 51 -1.80 2.79 -10.15
N SER A 52 -2.37 3.40 -9.10
CA SER A 52 -1.60 4.16 -8.13
C SER A 52 -0.85 3.25 -7.16
N ILE A 53 0.25 3.75 -6.61
CA ILE A 53 1.03 3.07 -5.57
C ILE A 53 0.97 3.91 -4.30
N SER A 54 0.58 3.29 -3.19
CA SER A 54 0.73 3.89 -1.86
C SER A 54 1.79 3.17 -1.05
N MET A 55 2.35 3.88 -0.06
CA MET A 55 3.32 3.33 0.87
C MET A 55 2.77 3.44 2.29
N LEU A 56 2.88 2.36 3.05
CA LEU A 56 2.63 2.34 4.47
C LEU A 56 3.96 2.26 5.22
N THR A 57 4.24 3.26 6.04
CA THR A 57 5.44 3.32 6.90
C THR A 57 5.12 2.83 8.31
N CYS A 58 6.14 2.70 9.14
CA CYS A 58 5.96 2.41 10.56
C CYS A 58 5.12 3.50 11.26
N PRO A 59 4.41 3.16 12.34
CA PRO A 59 3.70 4.13 13.17
C PRO A 59 4.65 5.23 13.65
N ALA A 60 4.24 6.48 13.48
CA ALA A 60 4.95 7.64 14.00
C ALA A 60 4.31 8.08 15.31
N GLU A 61 4.61 7.37 16.40
CA GLU A 61 4.13 7.73 17.73
C GLU A 61 5.28 8.23 18.62
N ALA A 62 5.00 9.21 19.48
CA ALA A 62 5.94 9.61 20.51
C ALA A 62 5.87 8.62 21.68
N ALA A 63 7.01 8.15 22.17
CA ALA A 63 7.03 7.39 23.41
C ALA A 63 6.63 8.31 24.57
N LEU A 64 5.47 8.06 25.19
CA LEU A 64 5.08 8.75 26.41
C LEU A 64 5.76 8.10 27.62
N PRO A 65 6.30 8.87 28.59
CA PRO A 65 6.80 8.30 29.84
C PRO A 65 5.74 7.42 30.52
N PRO A 66 6.10 6.24 31.08
CA PRO A 66 7.45 5.70 31.28
C PRO A 66 7.98 4.83 30.13
N CYS A 67 7.32 4.83 28.97
CA CYS A 67 7.72 4.02 27.82
C CYS A 67 8.97 4.59 27.14
N LYS A 68 9.77 3.69 26.55
CA LYS A 68 10.98 4.02 25.79
C LYS A 68 10.80 3.65 24.33
N PHE A 69 11.34 4.48 23.46
CA PHE A 69 11.51 4.16 22.05
C PHE A 69 12.67 3.19 21.88
N ILE A 70 12.44 2.11 21.14
CA ILE A 70 13.46 1.14 20.74
C ILE A 70 13.58 1.23 19.22
N ASP A 71 14.78 1.56 18.75
CA ASP A 71 15.06 1.65 17.32
C ASP A 71 14.74 0.32 16.62
N GLY A 72 14.17 0.43 15.42
CA GLY A 72 13.86 -0.73 14.59
C GLY A 72 15.10 -1.31 13.91
N ASP A 73 15.02 -2.59 13.54
CA ASP A 73 16.09 -3.28 12.83
C ASP A 73 16.01 -3.04 11.32
N LYS A 74 16.78 -2.07 10.82
CA LYS A 74 16.80 -1.70 9.40
C LYS A 74 17.35 -2.78 8.46
N THR A 75 17.87 -3.89 8.98
CA THR A 75 18.29 -5.04 8.15
C THR A 75 17.13 -5.96 7.78
N LYS A 76 15.99 -5.80 8.45
CA LYS A 76 14.77 -6.58 8.20
C LYS A 76 13.83 -5.85 7.23
N LEU A 77 12.82 -6.58 6.77
CA LEU A 77 11.73 -6.03 5.96
C LEU A 77 10.58 -5.56 6.86
N TYR A 78 9.71 -4.72 6.32
CA TYR A 78 8.46 -4.37 6.99
C TYR A 78 7.61 -5.63 7.23
N PRO A 79 6.96 -5.78 8.40
CA PRO A 79 6.91 -4.86 9.54
C PRO A 79 8.05 -5.04 10.56
N ASP A 80 8.89 -6.07 10.43
CA ASP A 80 9.90 -6.45 11.43
C ASP A 80 11.02 -5.42 11.61
N CYS A 81 11.22 -4.54 10.64
CA CYS A 81 12.15 -3.43 10.75
C CYS A 81 11.62 -2.23 11.54
N CYS A 82 10.33 -2.23 11.91
CA CYS A 82 9.74 -1.09 12.58
C CYS A 82 10.26 -0.92 14.01
N PRO A 83 10.39 0.33 14.49
CA PRO A 83 10.71 0.59 15.88
C PRO A 83 9.61 0.08 16.81
N GLN A 84 10.00 -0.22 18.03
CA GLN A 84 9.11 -0.73 19.06
C GLN A 84 9.07 0.22 20.26
N TYR A 85 8.00 0.12 21.04
CA TYR A 85 7.88 0.81 22.31
C TYR A 85 7.95 -0.21 23.43
N TRP A 86 8.89 -0.02 24.34
CA TRP A 86 8.94 -0.79 25.56
C TRP A 86 8.38 0.04 26.70
N CYS A 87 7.27 -0.42 27.27
CA CYS A 87 6.71 0.14 28.49
C CYS A 87 7.02 -0.82 29.65
N PRO A 88 7.47 -0.32 30.81
CA PRO A 88 7.61 -1.16 31.99
C PRO A 88 6.23 -1.74 32.39
N PRO A 89 6.20 -2.92 33.04
CA PRO A 89 4.97 -3.51 33.55
C PRO A 89 4.23 -2.53 34.45
N LYS A 90 2.91 -2.50 34.36
CA LYS A 90 2.08 -1.79 35.35
C LYS A 90 2.09 -2.62 36.64
N ASN A 91 2.56 -2.01 37.73
CA ASN A 91 2.44 -2.56 39.09
C ASN A 91 0.98 -2.55 39.55
#